data_AF-A0AAD6MFK8-F1
#
_entry.id   AF-A0AAD6MFK8-F1
#
_cell.length_a   1.000
_cell.length_b   1.000
_cell.length_c   1.000
_cell.angle_alpha   90.00
_cell.angle_beta   90.00
_cell.angle_gamma   90.00
#
_symmetry.space_group_name_H-M   'P 1'
#
loop_
_entity.id
_entity.type
_entity.pdbx_description
1 polymer ?
#
loop_
_entity_poly.entity_id
_entity_poly.type
_entity_poly.pdbx_seq_one_letter_code
_entity_poly.pdbx_strand_id
1 'polypeptide(L)' 'MTAAQKMMAKMGWKEGQGLGKQEQGITTPLMAKKTDRRAGVIVNASEKKVKSVNFNGTPPTRVLLLRQQVQ' A
#
# COMPACT_ATOMS: atom_id res chain seq x y z
N MET A 1 19.61 2.32 -8.71
CA MET A 1 19.93 2.12 -7.27
C MET A 1 19.89 3.44 -6.53
N THR A 2 19.13 3.52 -5.46
CA THR A 2 19.11 4.70 -4.57
C THR A 2 20.42 4.82 -3.78
N ALA A 3 20.73 6.01 -3.25
CA ALA A 3 21.91 6.20 -2.41
C ALA A 3 21.91 5.26 -1.19
N ALA A 4 20.74 5.08 -0.57
CA ALA A 4 20.53 4.13 0.51
C ALA A 4 20.81 2.69 0.09
N GLN A 5 20.32 2.25 -1.09
CA GLN A 5 20.58 0.90 -1.60
C GLN A 5 22.08 0.65 -1.83
N LYS A 6 22.81 1.66 -2.33
CA LYS A 6 24.28 1.57 -2.47
C LYS A 6 24.98 1.44 -1.11
N MET A 7 24.53 2.16 -0.08
CA MET A 7 25.08 2.01 1.28
C MET A 7 24.77 0.64 1.88
N MET A 8 23.54 0.14 1.73
CA MET A 8 23.17 -1.20 2.21
C MET A 8 24.02 -2.30 1.55
N ALA A 9 24.22 -2.21 0.23
CA ALA A 9 25.08 -3.14 -0.51
C ALA A 9 26.53 -3.12 -0.01
N LYS A 10 27.09 -1.94 0.29
CA LYS A 10 28.43 -1.82 0.89
C LYS A 10 28.55 -2.50 2.25
N MET A 11 27.45 -2.57 3.01
CA MET A 11 27.38 -3.26 4.30
C MET A 11 27.11 -4.76 4.17
N GLY A 12 27.17 -5.32 2.96
CA GLY A 12 27.02 -6.75 2.71
C GLY A 12 25.57 -7.22 2.52
N TRP A 13 24.60 -6.30 2.50
CA TRP A 13 23.21 -6.64 2.17
C TRP A 13 23.04 -6.86 0.66
N LYS A 14 22.23 -7.84 0.26
CA LYS A 14 21.91 -8.13 -1.14
C LYS A 14 20.42 -7.90 -1.40
N GLU A 15 20.09 -7.53 -2.63
CA GLU A 15 18.71 -7.35 -3.04
C GLU A 15 17.91 -8.65 -2.88
N GLY A 16 16.75 -8.55 -2.22
CA GLY A 16 15.90 -9.70 -1.90
C GLY A 16 16.24 -10.43 -0.59
N GLN A 17 17.39 -10.12 0.03
CA GLN A 17 17.82 -10.74 1.28
C GLN A 17 17.19 -10.07 2.50
N GLY A 18 16.79 -10.86 3.51
CA GLY A 18 16.39 -10.34 4.81
C GLY A 18 17.58 -9.71 5.55
N LEU A 19 17.31 -8.81 6.49
CA LEU A 19 18.35 -8.22 7.32
C LEU A 19 18.75 -9.15 8.48
N GLY A 20 20.00 -9.04 8.95
CA GLY A 20 20.54 -9.83 10.07
C GLY A 20 21.37 -11.04 9.61
N LYS A 21 22.07 -11.66 10.57
CA LYS A 21 23.05 -12.74 10.29
C LYS A 21 22.44 -13.95 9.58
N GLN A 22 21.19 -14.27 9.87
CA GLN A 22 20.44 -15.39 9.28
C GLN A 22 19.31 -14.88 8.39
N GLU A 23 19.35 -13.62 7.94
CA GLU A 23 18.32 -13.02 7.10
C GLU A 23 16.94 -13.00 7.78
N GLN A 24 16.91 -13.01 9.11
CA GLN A 24 15.69 -13.13 9.90
C GLN A 24 14.79 -11.88 9.85
N GLY A 25 15.32 -10.77 9.35
CA GLY A 25 14.62 -9.50 9.20
C GLY A 25 13.62 -9.52 8.05
N ILE A 26 12.56 -8.74 8.19
CA ILE A 26 11.47 -8.67 7.22
C ILE A 26 11.98 -8.10 5.88
N THR A 27 11.74 -8.82 4.80
CA THR A 27 12.09 -8.39 3.42
C THR A 27 11.07 -7.41 2.84
N THR A 28 9.81 -7.56 3.23
CA THR A 28 8.70 -6.70 2.80
C THR A 28 8.40 -5.62 3.84
N PRO A 29 8.27 -4.34 3.46
CA PRO A 29 7.95 -3.29 4.42
C PRO A 29 6.56 -3.49 5.03
N LEU A 30 6.37 -2.93 6.23
CA LEU A 30 5.03 -2.77 6.81
C LEU A 30 4.39 -1.51 6.25
N MET A 31 3.07 -1.55 6.05
CA MET A 31 2.29 -0.41 5.57
C MET A 31 1.35 0.08 6.66
N ALA A 32 1.18 1.39 6.76
CA ALA A 32 0.12 1.97 7.57
C ALA A 32 -1.19 1.99 6.77
N LYS A 33 -2.21 1.29 7.26
CA LYS A 33 -3.58 1.40 6.77
C LYS A 33 -4.31 2.45 7.60
N LYS A 34 -4.66 3.58 6.97
CA LYS A 34 -5.46 4.61 7.62
C LYS A 34 -6.87 4.07 7.92
N THR A 35 -7.28 4.13 9.18
CA THR A 35 -8.60 3.68 9.63
C THR A 35 -9.51 4.87 9.95
N ASP A 36 -8.94 5.95 10.50
CA ASP A 36 -9.67 7.16 10.87
C ASP A 36 -8.83 8.43 10.62
N ARG A 37 -9.39 9.62 10.88
CA ARG A 37 -8.74 10.92 10.68
C ARG A 37 -7.42 11.06 11.43
N ARG A 38 -7.31 10.46 12.62
CA ARG A 38 -6.12 10.51 13.50
C ARG A 38 -5.54 9.13 13.85
N ALA A 39 -6.03 8.04 13.25
CA ALA A 39 -5.62 6.69 13.60
C ALA A 39 -5.39 5.79 12.38
N GLY A 40 -4.55 4.78 12.55
CA GLY A 40 -4.28 3.76 11.55
C GLY A 40 -3.75 2.48 12.18
N VAL A 41 -3.82 1.39 11.42
CA VAL A 41 -3.33 0.07 11.81
C VAL A 41 -2.16 -0.29 10.90
N ILE A 42 -1.10 -0.85 11.49
CA ILE A 42 0.05 -1.35 10.73
C ILE A 42 -0.33 -2.73 10.18
N VAL A 43 -0.19 -2.91 8.87
CA VAL A 43 -0.50 -4.14 8.15
C VAL A 43 0.69 -4.55 7.27
N ASN A 44 0.82 -5.84 6.99
CA ASN A 44 1.85 -6.32 6.07
C ASN A 44 1.54 -5.89 4.63
N ALA A 45 2.56 -5.45 3.89
CA ALA A 45 2.39 -4.95 2.51
C ALA A 45 1.84 -6.00 1.53
N SER A 46 1.99 -7.29 1.83
CA SER A 46 1.58 -8.41 0.97
C SER A 46 0.05 -8.60 0.87
N GLU A 47 -0.77 -7.86 1.64
CA GLU A 47 -2.23 -8.03 1.66
C GLU A 47 -3.00 -6.93 0.91
N LYS A 48 -2.46 -6.36 -0.17
CA LYS A 48 -3.29 -5.59 -1.10
C LYS A 48 -4.19 -6.53 -1.91
N LYS A 49 -5.21 -7.14 -1.28
CA LYS A 49 -6.46 -7.40 -1.99
C LYS A 49 -7.05 -6.04 -2.33
N VAL A 50 -6.73 -5.55 -3.51
CA VAL A 50 -7.48 -4.45 -4.13
C VAL A 50 -8.91 -4.95 -4.21
N LYS A 51 -9.77 -4.54 -3.27
CA LYS A 51 -11.21 -4.71 -3.43
C LYS A 51 -11.58 -3.81 -4.58
N SER A 52 -11.63 -4.36 -5.79
CA SER A 52 -12.22 -3.73 -6.95
C SER A 52 -13.62 -3.28 -6.54
N VAL A 53 -13.83 -1.97 -6.41
CA VAL A 53 -15.15 -1.43 -6.17
C VAL A 53 -15.86 -1.50 -7.53
N ASN A 54 -16.69 -2.52 -7.72
CA ASN A 54 -17.52 -2.62 -8.92
C ASN A 54 -18.61 -1.55 -8.84
N PHE A 55 -18.48 -0.48 -9.63
CA PHE A 55 -19.49 0.59 -9.76
C PHE A 55 -20.76 0.14 -10.50
N ASN A 56 -20.80 -1.10 -11.00
CA ASN A 56 -21.88 -1.60 -11.85
C ASN A 56 -23.16 -1.99 -11.07
N GLY A 57 -23.22 -1.75 -9.77
CA GLY A 57 -24.38 -2.11 -8.93
C GLY A 57 -24.81 -1.06 -7.91
N THR A 58 -24.11 0.08 -7.80
CA THR A 58 -24.53 1.16 -6.92
C THR A 58 -25.47 2.09 -7.66
N PRO A 59 -26.72 2.30 -7.19
CA PRO A 59 -27.60 3.29 -7.79
C PRO A 59 -26.91 4.67 -7.71
N PRO A 60 -26.95 5.47 -8.78
CA PRO A 60 -26.26 6.75 -8.82
C PRO A 60 -26.77 7.64 -7.69
N THR A 61 -25.84 8.19 -6.91
CA THR A 61 -26.15 9.16 -5.86
C THR A 61 -26.92 10.33 -6.48
N ARG A 62 -27.88 10.93 -5.75
CA ARG A 62 -28.71 12.06 -6.23
C ARG A 62 -27.91 13.18 -6.95
N VAL A 63 -26.66 13.40 -6.53
CA VAL A 63 -25.74 14.38 -7.15
C VAL A 63 -25.43 14.06 -8.62
N LEU A 64 -25.22 12.79 -8.97
CA LEU A 64 -24.99 12.37 -10.36
C LEU A 64 -26.25 12.51 -11.21
N LEU A 65 -27.42 12.21 -10.62
CA LEU A 65 -28.70 12.28 -11.32
C LEU A 65 -29.06 13.72 -11.74
N LEU A 66 -28.89 14.69 -10.83
CA LEU A 66 -29.18 16.10 -11.14
C LEU A 66 -28.29 16.66 -12.25
N ARG A 67 -27.01 16.25 -12.31
CA ARG A 67 -26.06 16.76 -13.32
C ARG A 67 -26.42 16.35 -14.75
N GLN A 68 -27.16 15.25 -14.92
CA GLN A 68 -27.54 14.76 -16.24
C GLN A 68 -28.82 15.40 -16.78
N GLN A 69 -29.64 16.01 -15.91
CA GLN A 69 -30.91 16.65 -16.30
C GLN A 69 -30.78 18.14 -16.64
N VAL A 70 -29.56 18.68 -16.71
CA VAL A 70 -29.26 20.08 -17.06
C VAL A 70 -28.46 20.17 -18.37
N GLN A 71 -28.51 19.13 -19.21
CA GLN A 71 -28.11 19.20 -20.63
C GLN A 71 -29.32 19.00 -21.52
#